data_AF-A0A9E3YEW3-F1
#
_entry.id   AF-A0A9E3YEW3-F1
#
_cell.length_a   1.000
_cell.length_b   1.000
_cell.length_c   1.000
_cell.angle_alpha   90.00
_cell.angle_beta   90.00
_cell.angle_gamma   90.00
#
_symmetry.space_group_name_H-M   'P 1'
#
loop_
_entity.id
_entity.type
_entity.pdbx_description
1 polymer ?
#
loop_
_entity_poly.entity_id
_entity_poly.type
_entity_poly.pdbx_seq_one_letter_code
_entity_poly.pdbx_strand_id
1 'polypeptide(L)'
;TLERIRLAAGPMMNLGDVSESTVPKLTIVSPPADGGTLRTRTFIPHRCHEAIGVLGALTVAVAARVPGTTAHDIVSGVTASGEDDMVVLEHPTGRFETAVTVEIRDGQVTVERAGLVRTARKLMDGTVFARGY
;
A
#
# COMPACT_ATOMS: atom_id res chain seq x y z
N THR A 1 -14.57 -10.66 9.76
CA THR A 1 -14.54 -10.21 8.35
C THR A 1 -13.62 -9.01 8.25
N LEU A 2 -13.13 -8.66 7.05
CA LEU A 2 -12.28 -7.48 6.83
C LEU A 2 -12.99 -6.18 7.24
N GLU A 3 -14.28 -6.06 6.94
CA GLU A 3 -15.06 -4.86 7.29
C GLU A 3 -15.11 -4.62 8.81
N ARG A 4 -15.20 -5.69 9.62
CA ARG A 4 -15.12 -5.58 11.08
C ARG A 4 -13.79 -4.99 11.55
N ILE A 5 -12.68 -5.35 10.89
CA ILE A 5 -11.35 -4.79 11.18
C ILE A 5 -11.32 -3.30 10.78
N ARG A 6 -11.85 -2.97 9.59
CA ARG A 6 -11.89 -1.59 9.09
C ARG A 6 -12.64 -0.63 10.01
N LEU A 7 -13.85 -1.02 10.42
CA LEU A 7 -14.69 -0.22 11.30
C LEU A 7 -14.06 -0.02 12.69
N ALA A 8 -13.37 -1.04 13.21
CA ALA A 8 -12.62 -0.90 14.46
C ALA A 8 -11.39 0.00 14.32
N ALA A 9 -10.69 -0.08 13.18
CA ALA A 9 -9.48 0.71 12.92
C ALA A 9 -9.77 2.20 12.71
N GLY A 10 -10.91 2.57 12.14
CA GLY A 10 -11.27 3.97 11.84
C GLY A 10 -11.05 4.92 13.02
N PRO A 11 -11.71 4.70 14.18
CA PRO A 11 -11.50 5.53 15.37
C PRO A 11 -10.07 5.48 15.91
N MET A 12 -9.42 4.31 15.89
CA MET A 12 -8.02 4.15 16.36
C MET A 12 -7.01 4.93 15.50
N MET A 13 -7.34 5.17 14.24
CA MET A 13 -6.55 5.95 13.29
C MET A 13 -6.95 7.42 13.24
N ASN A 14 -7.82 7.89 14.15
CA ASN A 14 -8.39 9.24 14.17
C ASN A 14 -9.22 9.59 12.92
N LEU A 15 -9.88 8.61 12.30
CA LEU A 15 -10.73 8.79 11.12
C LEU A 15 -12.23 8.86 11.45
N GLY A 16 -12.62 8.66 12.70
CA GLY A 16 -14.03 8.66 13.13
C GLY A 16 -14.80 7.41 12.69
N ASP A 17 -16.12 7.56 12.49
CA ASP A 17 -16.94 6.52 11.88
C ASP A 17 -16.64 6.45 10.38
N VAL A 18 -16.19 5.28 9.93
CA VAL A 18 -15.77 5.04 8.56
C VAL A 18 -16.79 4.21 7.77
N SER A 19 -17.97 3.91 8.33
CA SER A 19 -19.04 3.13 7.68
C SER A 19 -19.27 3.50 6.21
N GLU A 20 -19.48 4.78 5.94
CA GLU A 20 -19.71 5.34 4.59
C GLU A 20 -18.44 5.95 3.95
N SER A 21 -17.27 5.73 4.54
CA SER A 21 -15.99 6.29 4.09
C SER A 21 -15.21 5.32 3.19
N THR A 22 -14.44 5.88 2.26
CA THR A 22 -13.52 5.12 1.39
C THR A 22 -12.16 4.82 2.04
N VAL A 23 -11.93 5.30 3.26
CA VAL A 23 -10.72 5.08 4.07
C VAL A 23 -11.07 4.50 5.44
N PRO A 24 -10.13 3.82 6.12
CA PRO A 24 -8.83 3.41 5.63
C PRO A 24 -8.96 2.28 4.59
N LYS A 25 -7.96 2.17 3.72
CA LYS A 25 -7.79 1.00 2.87
C LYS A 25 -7.23 -0.14 3.72
N LEU A 26 -7.67 -1.37 3.48
CA LEU A 26 -7.10 -2.55 4.13
C LEU A 26 -6.20 -3.29 3.15
N THR A 27 -4.96 -3.57 3.56
CA THR A 27 -4.04 -4.39 2.77
C THR A 27 -3.68 -5.65 3.54
N ILE A 28 -4.03 -6.81 2.98
CA ILE A 28 -3.56 -8.10 3.46
C ILE A 28 -2.18 -8.33 2.86
N VAL A 29 -1.24 -8.77 3.69
CA VAL A 29 0.14 -9.07 3.32
C VAL A 29 0.46 -10.55 3.56
N SER A 30 1.31 -11.13 2.72
CA SER A 30 1.84 -12.50 2.88
C SER A 30 3.27 -12.58 2.34
N PRO A 31 4.02 -13.66 2.62
CA PRO A 31 5.29 -13.92 1.93
C PRO A 31 5.12 -13.85 0.40
N PRO A 32 6.18 -13.43 -0.32
CA PRO A 32 6.16 -13.39 -1.78
C PRO A 32 6.05 -14.81 -2.35
N ALA A 33 5.55 -14.95 -3.57
CA ALA A 33 5.63 -16.23 -4.29
C ALA A 33 6.18 -16.13 -5.72
N ASP A 34 6.41 -14.92 -6.23
CA ASP A 34 6.88 -14.64 -7.59
C ASP A 34 8.18 -13.82 -7.57
N GLY A 35 9.00 -14.01 -6.53
CA GLY A 35 10.31 -13.38 -6.37
C GLY A 35 10.26 -11.91 -5.95
N GLY A 36 9.11 -11.38 -5.51
CA GLY A 36 9.02 -10.06 -4.89
C GLY A 36 9.51 -10.04 -3.44
N THR A 37 9.36 -8.90 -2.77
CA THR A 37 9.64 -8.74 -1.34
C THR A 37 8.48 -9.24 -0.49
N LEU A 38 7.25 -8.91 -0.87
CA LEU A 38 6.04 -9.45 -0.26
C LEU A 38 4.85 -9.37 -1.22
N ARG A 39 3.80 -10.11 -0.89
CA ARG A 39 2.56 -10.13 -1.65
C ARG A 39 1.46 -9.36 -0.95
N THR A 40 0.64 -8.67 -1.74
CA THR A 40 -0.42 -7.79 -1.27
C THR A 40 -1.79 -8.11 -1.89
N ARG A 41 -2.85 -7.91 -1.11
CA ARG A 41 -4.24 -7.79 -1.58
C ARG A 41 -4.87 -6.59 -0.88
N THR A 42 -5.11 -5.51 -1.64
CA THR A 42 -5.64 -4.25 -1.10
C THR A 42 -7.13 -4.12 -1.38
N PHE A 43 -7.91 -3.70 -0.38
CA PHE A 43 -9.34 -3.48 -0.48
C PHE A 43 -9.66 -1.98 -0.42
N ILE A 44 -10.60 -1.54 -1.28
CA ILE A 44 -10.94 -0.11 -1.48
C ILE A 44 -12.46 0.21 -1.39
N PRO A 45 -13.05 0.22 -0.20
CA PRO A 45 -12.74 -0.62 0.95
C PRO A 45 -13.45 -1.99 0.87
N HIS A 46 -14.47 -2.13 0.02
CA HIS A 46 -15.31 -3.34 -0.05
C HIS A 46 -14.96 -4.27 -1.22
N ARG A 47 -14.18 -3.79 -2.18
CA ARG A 47 -13.70 -4.57 -3.33
C ARG A 47 -12.20 -4.73 -3.27
N CYS A 48 -11.71 -5.91 -3.60
CA CYS A 48 -10.29 -6.12 -3.83
C CYS A 48 -9.88 -5.34 -5.08
N HIS A 49 -8.80 -4.59 -4.97
CA HIS A 49 -8.17 -3.89 -6.08
C HIS A 49 -7.52 -4.92 -7.01
N GLU A 50 -7.64 -4.73 -8.32
CA GLU A 50 -7.05 -5.65 -9.31
C GLU A 50 -5.52 -5.64 -9.27
N ALA A 51 -4.94 -4.48 -8.99
CA ALA A 51 -3.53 -4.30 -8.63
C ALA A 51 -3.37 -3.84 -7.16
N ILE A 52 -2.69 -2.72 -6.95
CA ILE A 52 -2.61 -1.97 -5.70
C ILE A 52 -2.57 -0.46 -6.05
N GLY A 53 -3.16 0.39 -5.22
CA GLY A 53 -3.09 1.84 -5.43
C GLY A 53 -1.70 2.39 -5.06
N VAL A 54 -1.21 3.42 -5.78
CA VAL A 54 0.15 3.99 -5.59
C VAL A 54 0.47 4.30 -4.12
N LEU A 55 -0.39 5.05 -3.43
CA LEU A 55 -0.17 5.37 -2.02
C LEU A 55 -0.28 4.14 -1.11
N GLY A 56 -1.15 3.19 -1.44
CA GLY A 56 -1.25 1.93 -0.69
C GLY A 56 0.02 1.09 -0.81
N ALA A 57 0.63 1.05 -2.00
CA ALA A 57 1.91 0.40 -2.23
C ALA A 57 3.02 1.07 -1.40
N LEU A 58 3.13 2.41 -1.44
CA LEU A 58 4.13 3.13 -0.66
C LEU A 58 3.92 2.96 0.86
N THR A 59 2.68 2.94 1.36
CA THR A 59 2.40 2.66 2.77
C THR A 59 2.88 1.27 3.19
N VAL A 60 2.63 0.25 2.37
CA VAL A 60 3.10 -1.12 2.64
C VAL A 60 4.63 -1.21 2.57
N ALA A 61 5.24 -0.53 1.60
CA ALA A 61 6.69 -0.48 1.46
C ALA A 61 7.37 0.18 2.66
N VAL A 62 6.82 1.29 3.16
CA VAL A 62 7.28 1.93 4.40
C VAL A 62 7.10 0.98 5.57
N ALA A 63 5.93 0.34 5.72
CA ALA A 63 5.71 -0.63 6.79
C ALA A 63 6.73 -1.77 6.75
N ALA A 64 7.05 -2.31 5.57
CA ALA A 64 8.06 -3.36 5.40
C ALA A 64 9.47 -2.96 5.90
N ARG A 65 9.77 -1.66 6.01
CA ARG A 65 11.04 -1.12 6.54
C ARG A 65 10.97 -0.70 8.01
N VAL A 66 9.80 -0.74 8.64
CA VAL A 66 9.61 -0.32 10.04
C VAL A 66 9.47 -1.55 10.94
N PRO A 67 10.41 -1.79 11.87
CA PRO A 67 10.34 -2.91 12.80
C PRO A 67 9.05 -2.91 13.62
N GLY A 68 8.51 -4.11 13.88
CA GLY A 68 7.28 -4.31 14.65
C GLY A 68 5.98 -4.11 13.87
N THR A 69 6.05 -3.85 12.56
CA THR A 69 4.87 -3.94 11.69
C THR A 69 4.71 -5.34 11.12
N THR A 70 3.46 -5.72 10.82
CA THR A 70 3.17 -7.02 10.18
C THR A 70 3.89 -7.20 8.83
N ALA A 71 4.12 -6.11 8.08
CA ALA A 71 4.83 -6.19 6.81
C ALA A 71 6.33 -6.46 7.02
N HIS A 72 6.96 -5.79 8.00
CA HIS A 72 8.35 -6.03 8.35
C HIS A 72 8.56 -7.47 8.86
N ASP A 73 7.64 -7.98 9.69
CA ASP A 73 7.74 -9.34 10.22
C ASP A 73 7.77 -10.39 9.09
N ILE A 74 6.92 -10.22 8.07
CA ILE A 74 6.91 -11.09 6.88
C ILE A 74 8.24 -11.03 6.14
N VAL A 75 8.80 -9.83 5.94
CA VAL A 75 10.05 -9.64 5.18
C VAL A 75 11.25 -10.17 5.95
N SER A 76 11.31 -9.94 7.27
CA SER A 76 12.40 -10.41 8.13
C SER A 76 12.51 -11.95 8.20
N GLY A 77 11.42 -12.66 7.93
CA GLY A 77 11.39 -14.13 7.82
C GLY A 77 11.86 -14.68 6.48
N VAL A 78 12.13 -13.82 5.50
CA VAL A 78 12.60 -14.18 4.15
C VAL A 78 14.03 -13.67 4.00
N THR A 79 14.97 -14.56 3.64
CA THR A 79 16.35 -14.15 3.35
C THR A 79 16.35 -13.19 2.16
N ALA A 80 16.45 -11.89 2.42
CA ALA A 80 16.57 -10.90 1.37
C ALA A 80 17.93 -11.08 0.67
N SER A 81 17.89 -11.54 -0.58
CA SER A 81 19.06 -11.53 -1.44
C SER A 81 19.29 -10.10 -1.94
N GLY A 82 20.33 -9.46 -1.43
CA GLY A 82 20.95 -8.28 -2.06
C GLY A 82 20.65 -6.94 -1.41
N GLU A 83 21.64 -6.05 -1.52
CA GLU A 83 21.66 -4.64 -1.13
C GLU A 83 20.68 -3.76 -1.95
N ASP A 84 19.55 -4.30 -2.39
CA ASP A 84 18.60 -3.53 -3.19
C ASP A 84 17.68 -2.69 -2.28
N ASP A 85 17.78 -1.37 -2.47
CA ASP A 85 17.02 -0.32 -1.78
C ASP A 85 15.49 -0.40 -2.08
N MET A 86 15.10 -1.30 -2.99
CA MET A 86 13.74 -1.43 -3.50
C MET A 86 12.89 -2.44 -2.71
N VAL A 87 11.66 -2.06 -2.39
CA VAL A 87 10.62 -2.99 -1.92
C VAL A 87 9.71 -3.35 -3.09
N VAL A 88 9.70 -4.63 -3.47
CA VAL A 88 8.92 -5.17 -4.59
C VAL A 88 7.63 -5.79 -4.07
N LEU A 89 6.49 -5.20 -4.44
CA LEU A 89 5.17 -5.58 -3.96
C LEU A 89 4.41 -6.34 -5.03
N GLU A 90 4.20 -7.63 -4.84
CA GLU A 90 3.32 -8.43 -5.70
C GLU A 90 1.85 -8.04 -5.45
N HIS A 91 1.08 -7.92 -6.51
CA HIS A 91 -0.35 -7.67 -6.52
C HIS A 91 -1.03 -8.62 -7.54
N PRO A 92 -2.37 -8.74 -7.60
CA PRO A 92 -3.01 -9.80 -8.38
C PRO A 92 -2.60 -9.87 -9.86
N THR A 93 -2.32 -8.71 -10.47
CA THR A 93 -1.95 -8.59 -11.89
C THR A 93 -0.45 -8.34 -12.16
N GLY A 94 0.44 -8.46 -11.18
CA GLY A 94 1.87 -8.20 -11.38
C GLY A 94 2.58 -7.72 -10.12
N ARG A 95 3.49 -6.74 -10.27
CA ARG A 95 4.26 -6.19 -9.15
C ARG A 95 4.56 -4.71 -9.33
N PHE A 96 4.70 -3.97 -8.22
CA PHE A 96 5.27 -2.63 -8.18
C PHE A 96 6.62 -2.65 -7.48
N GLU A 97 7.59 -1.96 -8.07
CA GLU A 97 8.90 -1.71 -7.46
C GLU A 97 8.85 -0.31 -6.83
N THR A 98 9.17 -0.22 -5.54
CA THR A 98 9.09 1.01 -4.76
C THR A 98 10.43 1.34 -4.12
N ALA A 99 10.83 2.60 -4.22
CA ALA A 99 12.01 3.14 -3.54
C ALA A 99 11.53 3.88 -2.29
N VAL A 100 11.90 3.38 -1.11
CA VAL A 100 11.51 3.98 0.17
C VAL A 100 12.71 4.06 1.11
N THR A 101 12.97 5.25 1.63
CA THR A 101 14.02 5.51 2.63
C THR A 101 13.32 5.96 3.91
N VAL A 102 13.56 5.23 4.99
CA VAL A 102 12.95 5.45 6.30
C VAL A 102 14.06 5.63 7.33
N GLU A 103 14.00 6.72 8.05
CA GLU A 103 14.83 6.99 9.21
C GLU A 103 14.03 6.72 10.50
N ILE A 104 14.66 6.04 11.46
CA ILE A 104 14.08 5.78 12.77
C ILE A 104 15.03 6.34 13.84
N ARG A 105 14.59 7.36 14.57
CA ARG A 105 15.33 7.96 15.69
C ARG A 105 14.43 8.04 16.92
N ASP A 106 14.90 7.54 18.06
CA ASP A 106 14.16 7.56 19.33
C ASP A 106 12.72 7.02 19.23
N GLY A 107 12.50 5.99 18.39
CA GLY A 107 11.19 5.40 18.14
C GLY A 107 10.28 6.20 17.20
N GLN A 108 10.70 7.39 16.76
CA GLN A 108 10.00 8.17 15.74
C GLN A 108 10.42 7.71 14.35
N VAL A 109 9.41 7.43 13.50
CA VAL A 109 9.60 7.05 12.10
C VAL A 109 9.47 8.28 11.21
N THR A 110 10.47 8.54 10.39
CA THR A 110 10.48 9.61 9.37
C THR A 110 10.71 9.00 8.01
N VAL A 111 9.83 9.29 7.04
CA VAL A 111 10.00 8.83 5.65
C VAL A 111 10.73 9.93 4.87
N GLU A 112 12.01 9.73 4.56
CA GLU A 112 12.83 10.70 3.82
C GLU A 112 12.50 10.69 2.32
N ARG A 113 12.21 9.49 1.78
CA ARG A 113 11.87 9.30 0.37
C ARG A 113 10.84 8.20 0.22
N ALA A 114 9.87 8.42 -0.66
CA ALA A 114 8.93 7.39 -1.11
C ALA A 114 8.57 7.63 -2.56
N GLY A 115 8.81 6.65 -3.44
CA GLY A 115 8.55 6.81 -4.86
C GLY A 115 8.38 5.49 -5.59
N LEU A 116 7.68 5.55 -6.71
CA LEU A 116 7.57 4.46 -7.67
C LEU A 116 7.34 5.05 -9.06
N VAL A 117 7.79 4.35 -10.10
CA VAL A 117 7.64 4.81 -11.49
C VAL A 117 6.23 4.48 -11.98
N ARG A 118 5.54 5.46 -12.60
CA ARG A 118 4.27 5.29 -13.32
C ARG A 118 4.38 5.88 -14.73
N THR A 119 3.48 5.48 -15.61
CA THR A 119 3.30 6.09 -16.93
C THR A 119 1.94 6.78 -17.02
N ALA A 120 1.80 7.73 -17.94
CA ALA A 120 0.54 8.40 -18.25
C ALA A 120 0.42 8.61 -19.77
N ARG A 121 -0.82 8.62 -20.28
CA ARG A 121 -1.12 8.88 -21.69
C ARG A 121 -2.38 9.73 -21.79
N LYS A 122 -2.35 10.82 -22.57
CA LYS A 122 -3.55 11.62 -22.86
C LYS A 122 -4.55 10.76 -23.65
N LEU A 123 -5.76 10.60 -23.13
CA LEU A 123 -6.83 9.81 -23.76
C LEU A 123 -7.78 10.68 -24.58
N MET A 124 -8.11 11.87 -24.09
CA MET A 124 -9.02 12.82 -24.72
C MET A 124 -8.56 14.25 -24.42
N ASP A 125 -8.87 15.16 -25.33
CA ASP A 125 -8.71 16.61 -25.20
C ASP A 125 -9.98 17.26 -25.76
N GLY A 126 -10.70 18.02 -24.94
CA GLY A 126 -12.02 18.55 -25.33
C GLY A 126 -12.86 19.02 -24.15
N THR A 127 -14.17 19.18 -24.38
CA THR A 127 -15.13 19.66 -23.38
C THR A 127 -16.13 18.56 -23.02
N VAL A 128 -16.35 18.34 -21.72
CA VAL A 128 -17.38 17.42 -21.19
C VAL A 128 -18.67 18.19 -20.90
N PHE A 129 -19.81 17.62 -21.26
CA PHE A 129 -21.13 18.21 -21.01
C PHE A 129 -21.95 17.27 -20.12
N ALA A 130 -22.38 17.76 -18.95
CA ALA A 130 -23.34 17.04 -18.11
C ALA A 130 -24.75 17.13 -18.73
N ARG A 131 -25.62 16.18 -18.40
CA ARG A 131 -27.06 16.36 -18.69
C ARG A 131 -27.59 17.52 -17.85
N GLY A 132 -28.19 18.52 -18.49
CA GLY A 132 -29.01 19.51 -17.80
C GLY A 132 -30.27 18.84 -17.26
N TYR A 133 -30.59 19.09 -15.99
CA TYR A 133 -31.86 18.69 -15.37
C TYR A 133 -32.98 19.65 -15.78
#